data_AF-A0A516GLR2-F1
#
_entry.id   AF-A0A516GLR2-F1
#
_cell.length_a   1.000
_cell.length_b   1.000
_cell.length_c   1.000
_cell.angle_alpha   90.00
_cell.angle_beta   90.00
_cell.angle_gamma   90.00
#
_symmetry.space_group_name_H-M   'P 1'
#
loop_
_entity.id
_entity.type
_entity.pdbx_description
1 polymer ?
#
loop_
_entity_poly.entity_id
_entity_poly.type
_entity_poly.pdbx_seq_one_letter_code
_entity_poly.pdbx_strand_id
1 'polypeptide(L)' 'MNRYETIKKNQQRLFKRYKQLIEQAYNFRQTDSEISDISDFQAIKILNKLNRLKYLQRGEQHIPLQ' A
#
# COMPACT_ATOMS: atom_id res chain seq x y z
N MET A 1 0.51 -13.45 18.79
CA MET A 1 1.09 -12.57 17.75
C MET A 1 1.02 -11.14 18.26
N ASN A 2 2.14 -10.42 18.37
CA ASN A 2 2.12 -9.06 18.95
C ASN A 2 1.62 -8.03 17.91
N ARG A 3 1.19 -6.85 18.39
CA ARG A 3 0.62 -5.77 17.56
C ARG A 3 1.56 -5.36 16.41
N TYR A 4 2.87 -5.33 16.67
CA TYR A 4 3.89 -4.99 15.69
C TYR A 4 3.92 -5.98 14.52
N GLU A 5 3.95 -7.28 14.80
CA GLU A 5 3.95 -8.34 13.77
C GLU A 5 2.67 -8.31 12.93
N THR A 6 1.51 -8.02 13.54
CA THR A 6 0.24 -7.85 12.81
C THR A 6 0.29 -6.66 11.85
N ILE A 7 0.81 -5.51 12.31
CA ILE A 7 0.96 -4.31 11.47
C ILE A 7 1.92 -4.58 10.31
N LYS A 8 3.07 -5.19 10.59
CA LYS A 8 4.08 -5.55 9.59
C LYS A 8 3.52 -6.50 8.53
N LYS A 9 2.80 -7.55 8.95
CA LYS A 9 2.14 -8.48 8.02
C LYS A 9 1.09 -7.77 7.15
N ASN A 10 0.34 -6.82 7.71
CA ASN A 10 -0.62 -6.05 6.94
C ASN A 10 0.06 -5.12 5.92
N GLN A 11 1.16 -4.46 6.29
CA GLN A 11 1.97 -3.65 5.37
C GLN A 11 2.51 -4.50 4.22
N GLN A 12 3.05 -5.69 4.50
CA GLN A 12 3.53 -6.62 3.47
C GLN A 12 2.42 -7.03 2.49
N ARG A 13 1.23 -7.34 3.02
CA ARG A 13 0.07 -7.70 2.19
C ARG A 13 -0.37 -6.53 1.30
N LEU A 14 -0.46 -5.32 1.86
CA LEU A 14 -0.80 -4.12 1.11
C LEU A 14 0.24 -3.84 0.02
N PHE A 15 1.53 -3.94 0.34
CA PHE A 15 2.61 -3.72 -0.63
C PHE A 15 2.61 -4.75 -1.76
N LYS A 16 2.35 -6.03 -1.45
CA LYS A 16 2.16 -7.06 -2.48
C LYS A 16 1.01 -6.72 -3.42
N ARG A 17 -0.15 -6.32 -2.87
CA ARG A 17 -1.32 -5.95 -3.69
C ARG A 17 -1.06 -4.70 -4.53
N TYR A 18 -0.37 -3.71 -3.98
CA TYR A 18 0.07 -2.52 -4.72
C TYR A 18 0.88 -2.91 -5.96
N LYS A 19 1.91 -3.76 -5.82
CA LYS A 19 2.73 -4.20 -6.95
C LYS A 19 1.90 -4.92 -8.02
N GLN A 20 1.00 -5.80 -7.60
CA GLN A 20 0.12 -6.52 -8.53
C GLN A 20 -0.78 -5.57 -9.33
N LEU A 21 -1.30 -4.50 -8.70
CA LEU A 21 -2.13 -3.52 -9.38
C LEU A 21 -1.33 -2.68 -10.37
N ILE A 22 -0.10 -2.29 -10.04
CA ILE A 22 0.80 -1.58 -10.97
C ILE A 22 1.17 -2.46 -12.16
N GLU A 23 1.50 -3.73 -11.91
CA GLU A 23 1.78 -4.70 -12.98
C GLU A 23 0.55 -4.89 -13.88
N GLN A 24 -0.64 -5.03 -13.29
CA GLN A 24 -1.89 -5.13 -14.02
C GLN A 24 -2.13 -3.88 -14.88
N ALA A 25 -2.00 -2.69 -14.30
CA ALA A 25 -2.18 -1.44 -15.03
C ALA A 25 -1.22 -1.33 -16.22
N TYR A 26 0.04 -1.70 -16.03
CA TYR A 26 1.05 -1.74 -17.08
C TYR A 26 0.70 -2.72 -18.20
N ASN A 27 0.29 -3.94 -17.84
CA ASN A 27 -0.06 -4.99 -18.79
C ASN A 27 -1.26 -4.62 -19.66
N PHE A 28 -2.24 -3.89 -19.11
CA PHE A 28 -3.45 -3.47 -19.82
C PHE A 28 -3.35 -2.10 -20.49
N ARG A 29 -2.24 -1.36 -20.31
CA ARG A 29 -2.10 0.04 -20.73
C ARG A 29 -2.43 0.33 -22.21
N GLN A 30 -2.20 -0.64 -23.09
CA GLN A 30 -2.45 -0.49 -24.54
C GLN A 30 -3.57 -1.41 -25.06
N THR A 31 -4.01 -2.37 -24.25
CA THR A 31 -4.95 -3.41 -24.67
C THR A 31 -6.34 -3.20 -24.10
N ASP A 32 -6.44 -2.63 -22.89
CA ASP A 32 -7.69 -2.31 -22.23
C ASP A 32 -7.46 -1.12 -21.27
N SER A 33 -7.73 0.09 -21.76
CA SER A 33 -7.49 1.31 -20.99
C SER A 33 -8.39 1.41 -19.75
N GLU A 34 -9.59 0.84 -19.79
CA GLU A 34 -10.50 0.86 -18.64
C GLU A 34 -9.93 0.04 -17.48
N ILE A 35 -9.46 -1.17 -17.77
CA ILE A 35 -8.80 -2.00 -16.74
C ILE A 35 -7.52 -1.34 -16.25
N SER A 36 -6.75 -0.72 -17.15
CA SER A 36 -5.52 0.00 -16.79
C SER A 36 -5.80 1.12 -15.78
N ASP A 37 -6.73 2.03 -16.12
CA ASP A 37 -7.09 3.18 -15.29
C ASP A 37 -7.67 2.76 -13.93
N ILE A 38 -8.54 1.74 -13.91
CA ILE A 38 -9.09 1.20 -12.66
C ILE A 38 -7.96 0.64 -11.80
N SER A 39 -7.03 -0.10 -12.39
CA SER A 39 -5.91 -0.73 -11.66
C SER A 39 -4.97 0.33 -11.07
N ASP A 40 -4.64 1.38 -11.83
CA ASP A 40 -3.82 2.50 -11.38
C ASP A 40 -4.50 3.27 -10.22
N PHE A 41 -5.78 3.58 -10.35
CA PHE A 41 -6.53 4.25 -9.29
C PHE A 41 -6.53 3.44 -7.98
N GLN A 42 -6.72 2.13 -8.07
CA GLN A 42 -6.66 1.26 -6.90
C GLN A 42 -5.24 1.16 -6.32
N ALA A 43 -4.20 1.15 -7.16
CA ALA A 43 -2.81 1.16 -6.71
C ALA A 43 -2.52 2.43 -5.89
N ILE A 44 -2.94 3.61 -6.37
CA ILE A 44 -2.80 4.89 -5.67
C ILE A 44 -3.49 4.84 -4.30
N LYS A 45 -4.70 4.29 -4.22
CA LYS A 45 -5.40 4.10 -2.94
C LYS A 45 -4.63 3.24 -1.95
N ILE A 46 -3.99 2.16 -2.40
CA ILE A 46 -3.17 1.31 -1.53
C ILE A 46 -1.89 2.02 -1.11
N LEU A 47 -1.24 2.74 -2.03
CA LEU A 47 -0.05 3.52 -1.73
C LEU A 47 -0.33 4.56 -0.64
N ASN A 48 -1.47 5.26 -0.71
CA ASN A 48 -1.89 6.21 0.33
C ASN A 48 -2.09 5.54 1.69
N LYS A 49 -2.65 4.33 1.73
CA LYS A 49 -2.77 3.55 2.98
C LYS A 49 -1.40 3.19 3.54
N LEU A 50 -0.47 2.74 2.70
CA LEU A 50 0.91 2.43 3.10
C LEU A 50 1.63 3.67 3.66
N ASN A 51 1.50 4.81 2.99
CA ASN A 51 2.09 6.08 3.42
C ASN A 51 1.53 6.52 4.78
N ARG A 52 0.23 6.39 5.00
CA ARG A 52 -0.41 6.67 6.31
C ARG A 52 0.13 5.76 7.41
N LEU A 53 0.27 4.46 7.14
CA LEU A 53 0.86 3.52 8.11
C LEU A 53 2.31 3.88 8.46
N LYS A 54 3.10 4.23 7.44
CA LYS A 54 4.50 4.68 7.62
C LYS A 54 4.59 5.96 8.45
N TYR A 55 3.70 6.92 8.21
CA TYR A 55 3.63 8.16 8.97
C TYR A 55 3.29 7.92 10.44
N LEU A 56 2.27 7.12 10.73
CA LEU A 56 1.88 6.78 12.11
C LEU A 56 3.00 6.05 12.86
N GLN A 57 3.70 5.13 12.19
CA GLN A 57 4.85 4.44 12.78
C GLN A 57 5.99 5.40 13.14
N ARG A 58 6.24 6.43 12.31
CA ARG A 58 7.23 7.47 12.61
C ARG A 58 6.81 8.31 13.82
N GLY A 59 5.52 8.63 13.94
CA GLY A 59 4.97 9.33 15.10
C GLY A 59 5.14 8.54 16.41
N GLU A 60 4.89 7.22 16.40
CA GLU A 60 5.07 6.36 17.58
C GLU A 60 6.55 6.27 18.04
N GLN A 61 7.53 6.44 17.16
CA GLN A 61 8.95 6.44 17.54
C GLN A 61 9.43 7.75 18.19
N HIS A 62 8.61 8.81 18.17
CA HIS A 62 8.96 10.15 18.63
C HIS A 62 8.07 10.64 19.78
N ILE A 63 7.47 9.71 20.53
CA ILE A 63 6.80 10.02 21.80
C ILE A 63 7.81 9.67 22.90
N PRO A 64 8.38 10.66 23.63
CA PRO A 64 9.16 10.37 24.81
C PRO A 64 8.23 9.67 25.81
N LEU A 65 8.66 8.55 26.37
CA LEU A 65 7.98 7.96 27.53
C LEU A 65 7.97 9.02 28.64
N GLN A 66 6.79 9.54 28.96
CA GLN A 66 6.53 10.34 30.16
C GLN A 66 6.32 9.41 31.35
#